data_AF-A0A6P2T4J2-F1
#
_entry.id   AF-A0A6P2T4J2-F1
#
_cell.length_a   1.000
_cell.length_b   1.000
_cell.length_c   1.000
_cell.angle_alpha   90.00
_cell.angle_beta   90.00
_cell.angle_gamma   90.00
#
_symmetry.space_group_name_H-M   'P 1'
#
loop_
_entity.id
_entity.type
_entity.pdbx_description
1 polymer ?
#
loop_
_entity_poly.entity_id
_entity_poly.type
_entity_poly.pdbx_seq_one_letter_code
_entity_poly.pdbx_strand_id
1 'polypeptide(L)'
;MLRHPLVPLLSLACALTAGCAGTPAPPPGAQAPDAPHPGTIALHHAWNGSTQTLRAQDFPASFTFRCVDARGEPAERARAAWCVPVVEIESVSVDAAGRLVAPADAVQIESTTYGPGHRFLDHTRLMRDGRPPV
;
A
#
# COMPACT_ATOMS: atom_id res chain seq x y z
N MET A 1 15.71 20.90 71.14
CA MET A 1 15.02 19.84 70.38
C MET A 1 13.54 20.19 70.31
N LEU A 2 13.04 20.70 69.18
CA LEU A 2 11.62 20.91 68.93
C LEU A 2 11.36 20.63 67.44
N ARG A 3 10.53 19.61 67.17
CA ARG A 3 10.14 19.10 65.85
C ARG A 3 9.04 19.97 65.26
N HIS A 4 9.13 20.31 63.98
CA HIS A 4 7.99 20.74 63.15
C HIS A 4 7.94 19.85 61.91
N PRO A 5 6.80 19.18 61.61
CA PRO A 5 6.68 18.34 60.42
C PRO A 5 6.34 19.17 59.19
N LEU A 6 6.93 18.78 58.04
CA LEU A 6 6.58 19.28 56.71
C LEU A 6 5.10 19.01 56.38
N VAL A 7 4.42 20.03 55.88
CA VAL A 7 3.10 19.95 55.24
C VAL A 7 3.28 19.39 53.82
N PRO A 8 2.61 18.30 53.41
CA PRO A 8 2.57 17.94 52.00
C PRO A 8 1.45 18.74 51.32
N LEU A 9 1.84 19.64 50.40
CA LEU A 9 0.90 20.21 49.43
C LEU A 9 0.38 19.06 48.55
N LEU A 10 -0.92 18.77 48.65
CA LEU A 10 -1.62 17.92 47.68
C LEU A 10 -1.65 18.64 46.33
N SER A 11 -0.78 18.24 45.41
CA SER A 11 -0.93 18.55 43.99
C SER A 11 -2.00 17.62 43.40
N LEU A 12 -3.23 18.12 43.33
CA LEU A 12 -4.33 17.48 42.61
C LEU A 12 -4.08 17.65 41.10
N ALA A 13 -3.34 16.72 40.50
CA ALA A 13 -3.21 16.66 39.05
C ALA A 13 -4.45 15.96 38.47
N CYS A 14 -5.31 16.72 37.79
CA CYS A 14 -6.36 16.19 36.95
C CYS A 14 -5.76 15.28 35.87
N ALA A 15 -5.88 13.96 36.04
CA ALA A 15 -5.68 13.02 34.96
C ALA A 15 -6.90 13.10 34.03
N LEU A 16 -6.82 13.95 33.00
CA LEU A 16 -7.68 13.85 31.83
C LEU A 16 -7.29 12.56 31.08
N THR A 17 -7.83 11.42 31.50
CA THR A 17 -7.92 10.25 30.61
C THR A 17 -9.04 10.52 29.61
N ALA A 18 -8.77 11.46 28.69
CA ALA A 18 -9.49 11.46 27.43
C ALA A 18 -9.14 10.14 26.77
N GLY A 19 -10.06 9.17 26.85
CA GLY A 19 -9.93 7.92 26.14
C GLY A 19 -9.67 8.25 24.68
N CYS A 20 -8.47 7.93 24.20
CA CYS A 20 -8.21 7.85 22.79
C CYS A 20 -9.21 6.80 22.27
N ALA A 21 -10.33 7.26 21.71
CA ALA A 21 -11.13 6.43 20.83
C ALA A 21 -10.15 5.95 19.76
N GLY A 22 -9.71 4.70 19.91
CA GLY A 22 -8.56 4.17 19.19
C GLY A 22 -8.76 4.40 17.72
N THR A 23 -7.79 5.05 17.09
CA THR A 23 -7.67 5.01 15.63
C THR A 23 -7.83 3.55 15.22
N PRO A 24 -8.73 3.25 14.25
CA PRO A 24 -8.90 1.88 13.78
C PRO A 24 -7.54 1.26 13.49
N ALA A 25 -7.30 0.07 14.04
CA ALA A 25 -6.04 -0.60 13.83
C ALA A 25 -5.79 -0.75 12.32
N PRO A 26 -4.59 -0.38 11.83
CA PRO A 26 -4.28 -0.50 10.41
C PRO A 26 -4.41 -1.96 9.96
N PRO A 27 -4.81 -2.20 8.70
CA PRO A 27 -4.97 -3.57 8.22
C PRO A 27 -3.62 -4.30 8.21
N PRO A 28 -3.61 -5.64 8.30
CA PRO A 28 -2.40 -6.44 8.12
C PRO A 28 -1.60 -6.03 6.87
N GLY A 29 -0.29 -5.85 7.03
CA GLY A 29 0.62 -5.39 5.99
C GLY A 29 0.68 -3.87 5.81
N ALA A 30 -0.17 -3.09 6.48
CA ALA A 30 -0.05 -1.64 6.49
C ALA A 30 1.08 -1.17 7.41
N GLN A 31 1.70 -0.08 6.99
CA GLN A 31 2.82 0.57 7.65
C GLN A 31 2.61 2.08 7.73
N ALA A 32 3.39 2.74 8.57
CA ALA A 32 3.44 4.19 8.63
C ALA A 32 3.79 4.75 7.24
N PRO A 33 3.23 5.90 6.83
CA PRO A 33 3.46 6.44 5.49
C PRO A 33 4.93 6.73 5.17
N ASP A 34 5.77 7.01 6.16
CA ASP A 34 7.21 7.25 6.01
C ASP A 34 8.06 5.95 5.99
N ALA A 35 7.48 4.81 6.37
CA ALA A 35 8.18 3.53 6.38
C ALA A 35 8.62 3.11 4.95
N PRO A 36 9.84 2.59 4.77
CA PRO A 36 10.34 2.22 3.45
C PRO A 36 9.59 1.03 2.84
N HIS A 37 9.68 0.87 1.53
CA HIS A 37 9.20 -0.34 0.86
C HIS A 37 10.12 -1.54 1.22
N PRO A 38 9.61 -2.79 1.29
CA PRO A 38 10.42 -4.00 1.45
C PRO A 38 11.47 -4.30 0.35
N GLY A 39 11.67 -3.39 -0.60
CA GLY A 39 12.72 -3.46 -1.62
C GLY A 39 12.28 -3.98 -3.00
N THR A 40 11.49 -5.05 -3.08
CA THR A 40 11.15 -5.68 -4.37
C THR A 40 9.67 -5.97 -4.55
N ILE A 41 9.25 -6.08 -5.81
CA ILE A 41 7.89 -6.42 -6.24
C ILE A 41 8.01 -7.60 -7.21
N ALA A 42 7.31 -8.70 -6.95
CA ALA A 42 7.20 -9.82 -7.87
C ALA A 42 6.12 -9.52 -8.94
N LEU A 43 6.49 -9.58 -10.22
CA LEU A 43 5.56 -9.45 -11.34
C LEU A 43 5.40 -10.81 -12.01
N HIS A 44 4.22 -11.40 -11.88
CA HIS A 44 3.86 -12.67 -12.49
C HIS A 44 3.18 -12.43 -13.83
N HIS A 45 3.73 -13.00 -14.89
CA HIS A 45 3.20 -12.89 -16.24
C HIS A 45 2.41 -14.13 -16.63
N ALA A 46 1.09 -14.01 -16.78
CA ALA A 46 0.25 -15.13 -17.17
C ALA A 46 0.58 -15.66 -18.58
N TRP A 47 1.05 -14.80 -19.49
CA TRP A 47 1.28 -15.17 -20.90
C TRP A 47 2.41 -16.18 -21.11
N ASN A 48 3.40 -16.23 -20.22
CA ASN A 48 4.51 -17.18 -20.31
C ASN A 48 4.85 -17.88 -18.99
N GLY A 49 4.10 -17.61 -17.91
CA GLY A 49 4.35 -18.16 -16.57
C GLY A 49 5.62 -17.63 -15.89
N SER A 50 6.29 -16.62 -16.45
CA SER A 50 7.51 -16.08 -15.85
C SER A 50 7.21 -15.15 -14.67
N THR A 51 8.19 -15.03 -13.78
CA THR A 51 8.19 -14.05 -12.70
C THR A 51 9.38 -13.11 -12.86
N GLN A 52 9.12 -11.81 -12.89
CA GLN A 52 10.13 -10.77 -12.89
C GLN A 52 10.21 -10.11 -11.52
N THR A 53 11.42 -9.88 -11.02
CA THR A 53 11.63 -9.09 -9.81
C THR A 53 11.89 -7.64 -10.17
N LEU A 54 10.97 -6.76 -9.78
CA LEU A 54 11.11 -5.31 -9.91
C LEU A 54 11.72 -4.74 -8.63
N ARG A 55 12.60 -3.74 -8.75
CA ARG A 55 13.05 -2.97 -7.58
C ARG A 55 12.08 -1.82 -7.34
N ALA A 56 11.51 -1.75 -6.14
CA ALA A 56 10.49 -0.74 -5.83
C ALA A 56 11.02 0.69 -5.95
N GLN A 57 12.30 0.93 -5.67
CA GLN A 57 12.92 2.25 -5.78
C GLN A 57 12.95 2.81 -7.23
N ASP A 58 12.77 1.96 -8.23
CA ASP A 58 12.76 2.36 -9.64
C ASP A 58 11.38 2.92 -10.07
N PHE A 59 10.40 2.97 -9.16
CA PHE A 59 9.01 3.36 -9.44
C PHE A 59 8.49 4.43 -8.46
N PRO A 60 7.52 5.26 -8.87
CA PRO A 60 6.92 6.26 -7.99
C PRO A 60 6.15 5.62 -6.83
N ALA A 61 5.95 6.39 -5.75
CA ALA A 61 5.20 5.94 -4.57
C ALA A 61 3.76 5.51 -4.89
N SER A 62 3.10 6.13 -5.88
CA SER A 62 1.76 5.76 -6.32
C SER A 62 1.69 4.36 -6.95
N PHE A 63 2.80 3.87 -7.50
CA PHE A 63 2.90 2.50 -8.02
C PHE A 63 3.18 1.50 -6.89
N THR A 64 4.12 1.85 -6.02
CA THR A 64 4.68 0.94 -4.99
C THR A 64 3.87 0.89 -3.70
N PHE A 65 2.90 1.77 -3.52
CA PHE A 65 2.04 1.80 -2.34
C PHE A 65 0.58 2.01 -2.68
N ARG A 66 -0.29 1.49 -1.82
CA ARG A 66 -1.68 1.92 -1.68
C ARG A 66 -1.86 2.59 -0.33
N CYS A 67 -2.18 3.87 -0.36
CA CYS A 67 -2.23 4.74 0.80
C CYS A 67 -3.64 5.28 0.99
N VAL A 68 -4.06 5.42 2.25
CA VAL A 68 -5.36 6.00 2.58
C VAL A 68 -5.25 7.03 3.70
N ASP A 69 -6.18 7.97 3.73
CA ASP A 69 -6.30 8.98 4.78
C ASP A 69 -6.95 8.39 6.06
N ALA A 70 -7.11 9.23 7.09
CA ALA A 70 -7.70 8.83 8.37
C ALA A 70 -9.18 8.41 8.27
N ARG A 71 -9.84 8.70 7.14
CA ARG A 71 -11.23 8.31 6.84
C ARG A 71 -11.31 7.03 6.02
N GLY A 72 -10.16 6.46 5.63
CA GLY A 72 -10.08 5.27 4.78
C GLY A 72 -10.19 5.56 3.29
N GLU A 73 -10.08 6.83 2.87
CA GLU A 73 -10.15 7.22 1.46
C GLU A 73 -8.76 7.21 0.82
N PRO A 74 -8.62 6.86 -0.49
CA PRO A 74 -7.35 6.93 -1.19
C PRO A 74 -6.68 8.30 -1.04
N ALA A 75 -5.38 8.30 -0.72
CA ALA A 75 -4.63 9.51 -0.45
C ALA A 75 -3.22 9.46 -1.00
N GLU A 76 -2.65 10.63 -1.29
CA GLU A 76 -1.22 10.75 -1.50
C GLU A 76 -0.46 10.32 -0.23
N ARG A 77 0.65 9.63 -0.43
CA ARG A 77 1.49 9.09 0.66
C ARG A 77 1.86 10.14 1.71
N ALA A 78 2.13 11.38 1.31
CA ALA A 78 2.49 12.48 2.23
C ALA A 78 1.36 12.91 3.18
N ARG A 79 0.10 12.55 2.88
CA ARG A 79 -1.10 12.90 3.67
C ARG A 79 -1.84 11.68 4.19
N ALA A 80 -1.29 10.49 3.96
CA ALA A 80 -1.91 9.23 4.35
C ALA A 80 -1.82 9.02 5.86
N ALA A 81 -2.78 8.29 6.42
CA ALA A 81 -2.68 7.76 7.77
C ALA A 81 -1.82 6.49 7.80
N TRP A 82 -1.93 5.66 6.77
CA TRP A 82 -1.13 4.45 6.58
C TRP A 82 -1.06 4.08 5.10
N CYS A 83 -0.08 3.24 4.76
CA CYS A 83 0.09 2.70 3.41
C CYS A 83 0.36 1.19 3.47
N VAL A 84 -0.06 0.45 2.45
CA VAL A 84 0.33 -0.94 2.23
C VAL A 84 1.31 -0.98 1.04
N PRO A 85 2.50 -1.59 1.17
CA PRO A 85 3.41 -1.76 0.05
C PRO A 85 2.85 -2.78 -0.94
N VAL A 86 2.99 -2.51 -2.23
CA VAL A 86 2.70 -3.48 -3.30
C VAL A 86 3.89 -4.41 -3.45
N VAL A 87 3.75 -5.67 -3.09
CA VAL A 87 4.87 -6.65 -3.13
C VAL A 87 4.72 -7.67 -4.24
N GLU A 88 3.54 -7.76 -4.85
CA GLU A 88 3.24 -8.72 -5.90
C GLU A 88 2.21 -8.15 -6.87
N ILE A 89 2.37 -8.46 -8.15
CA ILE A 89 1.48 -8.07 -9.24
C ILE A 89 1.28 -9.29 -10.14
N GLU A 90 0.04 -9.66 -10.38
CA GLU A 90 -0.33 -10.61 -11.43
C GLU A 90 -0.76 -9.83 -12.67
N SER A 91 -0.19 -10.16 -13.83
CA SER A 91 -0.46 -9.48 -15.09
C SER A 91 -0.97 -10.46 -16.15
N VAL A 92 -2.11 -10.12 -16.73
CA VAL A 92 -2.76 -10.84 -17.82
C VAL A 92 -2.84 -9.93 -19.03
N SER A 93 -2.15 -10.30 -20.11
CA SER A 93 -2.07 -9.52 -21.34
C SER A 93 -2.63 -10.31 -22.51
N VAL A 94 -3.62 -9.74 -23.22
CA VAL A 94 -4.33 -10.42 -24.31
C VAL A 94 -4.37 -9.61 -25.60
N ASP A 95 -4.37 -10.32 -26.74
CA ASP A 95 -4.60 -9.74 -28.07
C ASP A 95 -6.10 -9.52 -28.35
N ALA A 96 -6.43 -9.00 -29.54
CA ALA A 96 -7.82 -8.75 -29.94
C ALA A 96 -8.68 -10.03 -30.07
N ALA A 97 -8.04 -11.20 -30.16
CA ALA A 97 -8.71 -12.50 -30.16
C ALA A 97 -8.84 -13.10 -28.75
N GLY A 98 -8.40 -12.39 -27.70
CA GLY A 98 -8.43 -12.86 -26.32
C GLY A 98 -7.33 -13.88 -25.99
N ARG A 99 -6.32 -14.05 -26.85
CA ARG A 99 -5.20 -14.97 -26.60
C ARG A 99 -4.15 -14.28 -25.75
N LEU A 100 -3.54 -15.04 -24.83
CA LEU A 100 -2.41 -14.56 -24.06
C LEU A 100 -1.22 -14.23 -24.98
N VAL A 101 -0.68 -13.03 -24.84
CA VAL A 101 0.46 -12.53 -25.62
C VAL A 101 1.37 -11.70 -24.73
N ALA A 102 2.59 -11.40 -25.20
CA ALA A 102 3.47 -10.47 -24.50
C ALA A 102 2.81 -9.08 -24.35
N PRO A 103 3.09 -8.33 -23.27
CA PRO A 103 2.49 -7.01 -23.05
C PRO A 103 2.64 -6.02 -24.21
N ALA A 104 3.74 -6.11 -24.97
CA ALA A 104 4.00 -5.26 -26.12
C ALA A 104 3.00 -5.46 -27.28
N ASP A 105 2.42 -6.66 -27.39
CA ASP A 105 1.51 -7.07 -28.45
C ASP A 105 0.03 -7.07 -27.99
N ALA A 106 -0.21 -6.75 -26.72
CA ALA A 106 -1.52 -6.79 -26.10
C ALA A 106 -2.37 -5.57 -26.45
N VAL A 107 -3.66 -5.80 -26.69
CA VAL A 107 -4.68 -4.74 -26.78
C VAL A 107 -5.35 -4.49 -25.44
N GLN A 108 -5.19 -5.40 -24.49
CA GLN A 108 -5.69 -5.29 -23.13
C GLN A 108 -4.69 -5.90 -22.15
N ILE A 109 -4.44 -5.19 -21.06
CA ILE A 109 -3.65 -5.69 -19.93
C ILE A 109 -4.48 -5.49 -18.67
N GLU A 110 -4.73 -6.58 -17.98
CA GLU A 110 -5.26 -6.59 -16.63
C GLU A 110 -4.12 -6.80 -15.64
N SER A 111 -4.19 -6.11 -14.51
CA SER A 111 -3.21 -6.28 -13.42
C SER A 111 -3.92 -6.29 -12.08
N THR A 112 -3.64 -7.33 -11.29
CA THR A 112 -4.09 -7.42 -9.90
C THR A 112 -2.89 -7.22 -9.00
N THR A 113 -2.98 -6.31 -8.03
CA THR A 113 -1.88 -6.00 -7.12
C THR A 113 -2.14 -6.51 -5.72
N TYR A 114 -1.07 -6.98 -5.08
CA TYR A 114 -1.12 -7.58 -3.75
C TYR A 114 -0.08 -6.98 -2.81
N GLY A 115 -0.46 -6.87 -1.55
CA GLY A 115 0.40 -6.54 -0.43
C GLY A 115 0.93 -7.79 0.29
N PRO A 116 1.71 -7.60 1.37
CA PRO A 116 2.28 -8.70 2.15
C PRO A 116 1.24 -9.75 2.54
N GLY A 117 1.61 -11.03 2.40
CA GLY A 117 0.71 -12.15 2.65
C GLY A 117 -0.35 -12.36 1.55
N HIS A 118 -0.05 -11.96 0.31
CA HIS A 118 -0.92 -12.11 -0.85
C HIS A 118 -2.31 -11.46 -0.64
N ARG A 119 -2.32 -10.28 0.01
CA ARG A 119 -3.55 -9.53 0.24
C ARG A 119 -3.89 -8.68 -0.96
N PHE A 120 -5.07 -8.89 -1.53
CA PHE A 120 -5.60 -8.05 -2.61
C PHE A 120 -5.59 -6.56 -2.22
N LEU A 121 -5.08 -5.72 -3.11
CA LEU A 121 -5.09 -4.27 -2.95
C LEU A 121 -5.96 -3.60 -4.01
N ASP A 122 -5.74 -3.91 -5.28
CA ASP A 122 -6.56 -3.43 -6.38
C ASP A 122 -6.49 -4.32 -7.62
N HIS A 123 -7.33 -3.96 -8.59
CA HIS A 123 -7.31 -4.50 -9.94
C HIS A 123 -7.45 -3.34 -10.92
N THR A 124 -6.63 -3.37 -11.97
CA THR A 124 -6.62 -2.37 -13.03
C THR A 124 -6.75 -3.03 -14.38
N ARG A 125 -7.41 -2.33 -15.31
CA ARG A 125 -7.57 -2.76 -16.70
C ARG A 125 -7.13 -1.61 -17.60
N LEU A 126 -6.11 -1.87 -18.42
CA LEU A 126 -5.62 -0.97 -19.44
C LEU A 126 -6.07 -1.49 -20.82
N MET A 127 -6.74 -0.65 -21.58
CA MET A 127 -7.01 -0.88 -23.00
C MET A 127 -5.99 -0.10 -23.82
N ARG A 128 -5.37 -0.76 -24.80
CA ARG A 128 -4.54 -0.10 -25.80
C ARG A 128 -5.41 0.10 -27.03
N ASP A 129 -5.80 1.34 -27.30
CA ASP A 129 -6.60 1.68 -28.48
C ASP A 129 -5.87 1.16 -29.73
N GLY A 130 -6.47 0.14 -30.35
CA GLY A 130 -5.85 -0.62 -31.42
C GLY A 130 -5.49 0.28 -32.60
N ARG A 131 -4.20 0.53 -32.79
CA ARG A 131 -3.66 0.84 -34.11
C ARG A 131 -2.72 -0.29 -34.50
N PRO A 132 -3.03 -1.06 -35.56
CA PRO A 132 -2.04 -1.96 -36.15
C PRO A 132 -0.80 -1.16 -36.56
N PRO A 133 0.40 -1.75 -36.53
CA PRO A 133 1.54 -1.17 -37.24
C PRO A 133 1.17 -1.08 -38.74
N VAL A 134 1.38 0.11 -39.32
CA VAL A 134 1.38 0.32 -40.77
C VAL A 134 2.69 -0.16 -41.38
#